data_AF-A0A956PRG8-F1
#
_entry.id   AF-A0A956PRG8-F1
#
_cell.length_a   1.000
_cell.length_b   1.000
_cell.length_c   1.000
_cell.angle_alpha   90.00
_cell.angle_beta   90.00
_cell.angle_gamma   90.00
#
_symmetry.space_group_name_H-M   'P 1'
#
loop_
_entity.id
_entity.type
_entity.pdbx_description
1 polymer ?
#
loop_
_entity_poly.entity_id
_entity_poly.type
_entity_poly.pdbx_seq_one_letter_code
_entity_poly.pdbx_strand_id
1 'polypeptide(L)'
;MTFAIADPLRPGFVAKRPQTAVAKPVQVEPQGSKDSVDLNTSNPETLPSWRFAWNYSAEDFKTNAAKSEEFLNDYLYHEAEFFAKARHPESGLTYDGWNLDPETGMPASARDFSAASKECLDLGVCIKALRGDPLIARVVSPRDPDKAPEVAADILGKKLKSYQKYQEQFPGFAGHVTWFRSGEEMTPLGEWKQAVPTLDMGEMAWSLLLAEWALDKTGHKELAAGYKAYNDNLQSRAKEILFEPKSGGVRGHVQISDPKDPNATYSGDGIMTGEHGVHEGQMIVSYMTLFGGLTQQQQDHIWDDIEMKRVEHRYGTTWEGYWGSPHEEWAHLFLPYQ
;
A
#
# COMPACT_ATOMS: atom_id res chain seq x y z
N MET A 1 3.26 -2.13 13.66
CA MET A 1 1.81 -2.11 13.40
C MET A 1 1.55 -3.02 12.22
N THR A 2 0.58 -3.94 12.31
CA THR A 2 0.16 -4.77 11.18
C THR A 2 -1.08 -4.12 10.59
N PHE A 3 -1.04 -3.67 9.34
CA PHE A 3 -2.27 -3.42 8.58
C PHE A 3 -2.60 -4.73 7.87
N ALA A 4 -3.33 -5.61 8.57
CA ALA A 4 -3.97 -6.74 7.93
C ALA A 4 -5.20 -6.20 7.19
N ILE A 5 -5.11 -6.08 5.87
CA ILE A 5 -6.29 -5.93 5.02
C ILE A 5 -7.04 -7.25 5.14
N ALA A 6 -8.09 -7.26 5.96
CA ALA A 6 -8.99 -8.40 6.02
C ALA A 6 -9.76 -8.43 4.69
N ASP A 7 -9.56 -9.48 3.91
CA ASP A 7 -10.26 -9.79 2.67
C ASP A 7 -11.80 -9.72 2.89
N PRO A 8 -12.50 -8.67 2.43
CA PRO A 8 -13.94 -8.52 2.66
C PRO A 8 -14.79 -9.28 1.65
N LEU A 9 -14.20 -9.88 0.60
CA LEU A 9 -14.94 -10.28 -0.60
C LEU A 9 -15.26 -11.78 -0.70
N ARG A 10 -14.97 -12.57 0.33
CA ARG A 10 -15.32 -14.01 0.35
C ARG A 10 -16.82 -14.26 0.53
N PRO A 11 -17.51 -14.92 -0.42
CA PRO A 11 -18.83 -15.47 -0.20
C PRO A 11 -18.71 -16.73 0.67
N GLY A 12 -18.92 -16.59 1.98
CA GLY A 12 -18.88 -17.72 2.92
C GLY A 12 -18.77 -17.31 4.39
N PHE A 13 -18.30 -16.09 4.67
CA PHE A 13 -18.40 -15.46 5.98
C PHE A 13 -19.33 -14.26 5.91
N VAL A 14 -20.64 -14.53 5.77
CA VAL A 14 -21.62 -13.58 6.28
C VAL A 14 -21.48 -13.64 7.80
N ALA A 15 -20.62 -12.78 8.36
CA ALA A 15 -20.79 -12.39 9.75
C ALA A 15 -22.17 -11.76 9.82
N LYS A 16 -23.17 -12.55 10.25
CA LYS A 16 -24.48 -12.03 10.60
C LYS A 16 -24.21 -10.84 11.51
N ARG A 17 -24.70 -9.64 11.14
CA ARG A 17 -24.79 -8.52 12.06
C ARG A 17 -25.34 -9.07 13.37
N PRO A 18 -24.62 -9.00 14.50
CA PRO A 18 -25.22 -9.35 15.76
C PRO A 18 -26.42 -8.42 15.94
N GLN A 19 -27.64 -8.98 15.93
CA GLN A 19 -28.76 -8.32 16.59
C GLN A 19 -28.49 -8.43 18.08
N THR A 20 -27.62 -7.56 18.59
CA THR A 20 -27.49 -7.35 20.02
C THR A 20 -28.42 -6.21 20.40
N ALA A 21 -29.32 -6.51 21.32
CA ALA A 21 -30.15 -5.54 21.99
C ALA A 21 -29.32 -4.30 22.34
N VAL A 22 -29.89 -3.12 22.08
CA VAL A 22 -29.31 -1.84 22.48
C VAL A 22 -29.21 -1.83 24.01
N ALA A 23 -28.10 -2.33 24.53
CA ALA A 23 -27.68 -2.03 25.88
C ALA A 23 -27.30 -0.55 25.85
N LYS A 24 -28.02 0.24 26.65
CA LYS A 24 -27.69 1.65 26.87
C LYS A 24 -26.18 1.75 27.16
N PRO A 25 -25.47 2.74 26.59
CA PRO A 25 -24.05 2.89 26.83
C PRO A 25 -23.84 3.07 28.33
N VAL A 26 -23.26 2.06 28.97
CA VAL A 26 -22.66 2.24 30.28
C VAL A 26 -21.42 3.06 29.99
N GLN A 27 -21.47 4.35 30.28
CA GLN A 27 -20.28 5.17 30.43
C GLN A 27 -19.48 4.57 31.59
N VAL A 28 -18.58 3.65 31.27
CA VAL A 28 -17.44 3.38 32.13
C VAL A 28 -16.39 4.37 31.66
N GLU A 29 -16.22 5.45 32.42
CA GLU A 29 -15.01 6.28 32.30
C GLU A 29 -13.80 5.34 32.32
N PRO A 30 -12.76 5.59 31.51
CA PRO A 30 -11.56 4.79 31.56
C PRO A 30 -11.03 4.86 32.99
N GLN A 31 -11.14 3.76 33.73
CA GLN A 31 -10.38 3.59 34.95
C GLN A 31 -8.92 3.63 34.51
N GLY A 32 -8.30 4.78 34.74
CA GLY A 32 -6.87 4.96 34.54
C GLY A 32 -6.17 3.78 35.17
N SER A 33 -5.30 3.15 34.38
CA SER A 33 -4.36 2.16 34.88
C SER A 33 -3.76 2.69 36.18
N LYS A 34 -3.97 1.96 37.29
CA LYS A 34 -3.33 2.25 38.57
C LYS A 34 -1.87 1.78 38.60
N ASP A 35 -1.37 1.24 37.50
CA ASP A 35 0.05 1.06 37.28
C ASP A 35 0.60 2.38 36.73
N SER A 36 0.56 3.41 37.58
CA SER A 36 1.50 4.51 37.46
C SER A 36 2.88 3.90 37.71
N VAL A 37 3.57 3.55 36.63
CA VAL A 37 5.03 3.48 36.68
C VAL A 37 5.43 4.89 37.08
N ASP A 38 5.86 5.06 38.34
CA ASP A 38 6.53 6.27 38.79
C ASP A 38 7.77 6.45 37.92
N LEU A 39 7.57 7.11 36.78
CA LEU A 39 8.64 7.60 35.94
C LEU A 39 9.31 8.66 36.77
N ASN A 40 10.44 8.28 37.34
CA ASN A 40 11.35 9.14 38.05
C ASN A 40 11.65 10.35 37.16
N THR A 41 10.93 11.47 37.37
CA THR A 41 11.09 12.75 36.67
C THR A 41 12.34 13.48 37.15
N SER A 42 13.39 12.75 37.49
CA SER A 42 14.68 13.33 37.84
C SER A 42 15.55 13.38 36.58
N ASN A 43 15.54 14.58 36.00
CA ASN A 43 16.41 15.13 34.96
C ASN A 43 15.86 15.09 33.51
N PRO A 44 15.41 16.24 32.96
CA PRO A 44 14.98 16.37 31.55
C PRO A 44 16.15 16.37 30.54
N GLU A 45 17.38 16.08 30.99
CA GLU A 45 18.53 15.97 30.09
C GLU A 45 18.70 14.51 29.64
N THR A 46 18.20 14.26 28.43
CA THR A 46 18.37 13.07 27.58
C THR A 46 17.41 11.89 27.82
N LEU A 47 16.15 12.07 27.38
CA LEU A 47 15.42 10.90 26.88
C LEU A 47 16.25 10.24 25.77
N PRO A 48 16.29 8.90 25.67
CA PRO A 48 16.93 8.23 24.55
C PRO A 48 16.36 8.75 23.23
N SER A 49 17.20 8.90 22.21
CA SER A 49 16.80 9.49 20.91
C SER A 49 15.60 8.79 20.27
N TRP A 50 15.40 7.50 20.52
CA TRP A 50 14.25 6.72 20.04
C TRP A 50 12.93 7.00 20.77
N ARG A 51 12.93 7.76 21.87
CA ARG A 51 11.73 8.28 22.57
C ARG A 51 11.50 9.78 22.30
N PHE A 52 11.96 10.30 21.16
CA PHE A 52 11.93 11.72 20.84
C PHE A 52 10.55 12.38 20.96
N ALA A 53 9.46 11.65 20.69
CA ALA A 53 8.10 12.22 20.66
C ALA A 53 7.70 12.92 21.97
N TRP A 54 8.28 12.53 23.11
CA TRP A 54 7.99 13.10 24.43
C TRP A 54 8.68 14.46 24.66
N ASN A 55 9.58 14.86 23.76
CA ASN A 55 10.20 16.19 23.75
C ASN A 55 9.27 17.26 23.15
N TYR A 56 8.09 16.86 22.64
CA TYR A 56 7.15 17.72 21.94
C TYR A 56 5.77 17.64 22.57
N SER A 57 5.07 18.77 22.58
CA SER A 57 3.68 18.88 23.01
C SER A 57 2.77 19.19 21.83
N ALA A 58 1.47 18.94 21.98
CA ALA A 58 0.48 19.31 20.97
C ALA A 58 0.43 20.83 20.69
N GLU A 59 0.86 21.67 21.65
CA GLU A 59 0.87 23.12 21.49
C GLU A 59 2.08 23.60 20.66
N ASP A 60 3.20 22.88 20.75
CA ASP A 60 4.38 23.15 19.91
C ASP A 60 4.00 23.08 18.42
N PHE A 61 3.20 22.09 18.03
CA PHE A 61 2.77 21.93 16.63
C PHE A 61 1.83 23.03 16.13
N LYS A 62 1.08 23.67 17.03
CA LYS A 62 0.12 24.73 16.68
C LYS A 62 0.77 26.10 16.57
N THR A 63 1.80 26.34 17.36
CA THR A 63 2.33 27.70 17.61
C THR A 63 3.79 27.87 17.21
N ASN A 64 4.52 26.78 16.95
CA ASN A 64 5.95 26.82 16.71
C ASN A 64 6.35 25.94 15.51
N ALA A 65 6.44 26.58 14.34
CA ALA A 65 6.85 25.91 13.11
C ALA A 65 8.24 25.25 13.20
N ALA A 66 9.18 25.83 13.95
CA ALA A 66 10.51 25.26 14.13
C ALA A 66 10.46 23.94 14.93
N LYS A 67 9.57 23.84 15.93
CA LYS A 67 9.34 22.59 16.67
C LYS A 67 8.66 21.53 15.80
N SER A 68 7.74 21.91 14.93
CA SER A 68 7.15 20.99 13.95
C SER A 68 8.21 20.44 12.98
N GLU A 69 9.14 21.27 12.53
CA GLU A 69 10.25 20.84 11.67
C GLU A 69 11.24 19.93 12.41
N GLU A 70 11.58 20.24 13.67
CA GLU A 70 12.43 19.41 14.53
C GLU A 70 11.81 18.02 14.74
N PHE A 71 10.50 17.96 15.06
CA PHE A 71 9.77 16.71 15.18
C PHE A 71 9.79 15.89 13.89
N LEU A 72 9.57 16.55 12.74
CA LEU A 72 9.61 15.88 11.45
C LEU A 72 11.00 15.29 11.18
N ASN A 73 12.07 15.99 11.55
CA ASN A 73 13.43 15.48 11.40
C ASN A 73 13.69 14.24 12.26
N ASP A 74 13.28 14.27 13.53
CA ASP A 74 13.40 13.11 14.41
C ASP A 74 12.59 11.93 13.88
N TYR A 75 11.34 12.19 13.46
CA TYR A 75 10.46 11.17 12.89
C TYR A 75 11.08 10.51 11.64
N LEU A 76 11.53 11.31 10.68
CA LEU A 76 12.13 10.80 9.44
C LEU A 76 13.46 10.07 9.70
N TYR A 77 14.25 10.51 10.68
CA TYR A 77 15.47 9.80 11.08
C TYR A 77 15.18 8.36 11.53
N HIS A 78 14.16 8.17 12.37
CA HIS A 78 13.79 6.83 12.85
C HIS A 78 13.08 5.99 11.78
N GLU A 79 12.25 6.60 10.93
CA GLU A 79 11.66 5.91 9.77
C GLU A 79 12.73 5.45 8.76
N ALA A 80 13.84 6.17 8.62
CA ALA A 80 14.98 5.75 7.80
C ALA A 80 15.56 4.40 8.24
N GLU A 81 15.54 4.11 9.55
CA GLU A 81 16.01 2.82 10.08
C GLU A 81 15.11 1.65 9.65
N PHE A 82 13.79 1.88 9.60
CA PHE A 82 12.85 0.91 9.05
C PHE A 82 13.04 0.77 7.54
N PHE A 83 13.10 1.88 6.80
CA PHE A 83 13.26 1.88 5.34
C PHE A 83 14.51 1.12 4.88
N ALA A 84 15.61 1.21 5.64
CA ALA A 84 16.85 0.47 5.38
C ALA A 84 16.70 -1.06 5.49
N LYS A 85 15.68 -1.55 6.19
CA LYS A 85 15.42 -2.98 6.44
C LYS A 85 14.08 -3.46 5.87
N ALA A 86 13.29 -2.58 5.27
CA ALA A 86 11.94 -2.86 4.78
C ALA A 86 11.90 -3.82 3.58
N ARG A 87 13.06 -4.18 3.01
CA ARG A 87 13.19 -4.99 1.81
C ARG A 87 14.18 -6.13 1.97
N HIS A 88 14.00 -7.17 1.17
CA HIS A 88 15.06 -8.14 0.91
C HIS A 88 16.20 -7.46 0.12
N PRO A 89 17.46 -7.55 0.56
CA PRO A 89 18.56 -6.69 0.08
C PRO A 89 18.90 -6.88 -1.41
N GLU A 90 18.83 -8.12 -1.90
CA GLU A 90 19.25 -8.46 -3.27
C GLU A 90 18.14 -8.24 -4.30
N SER A 91 16.89 -8.51 -3.92
CA SER A 91 15.74 -8.45 -4.83
C SER A 91 14.99 -7.11 -4.74
N GLY A 92 15.18 -6.35 -3.67
CA GLY A 92 14.47 -5.10 -3.43
C GLY A 92 12.98 -5.29 -3.12
N LEU A 93 12.49 -6.53 -2.94
CA LEU A 93 11.10 -6.82 -2.61
C LEU A 93 10.79 -6.43 -1.16
N THR A 94 9.69 -5.74 -0.92
CA THR A 94 9.27 -5.36 0.44
C THR A 94 8.94 -6.57 1.29
N TYR A 95 9.10 -6.42 2.59
CA TYR A 95 8.43 -7.22 3.61
C TYR A 95 7.14 -6.52 4.04
N ASP A 96 6.16 -7.26 4.55
CA ASP A 96 4.99 -6.70 5.24
C ASP A 96 5.42 -5.87 6.46
N GLY A 97 6.49 -6.32 7.13
CA GLY A 97 7.10 -5.59 8.22
C GLY A 97 8.09 -6.43 9.01
N TRP A 98 8.37 -6.00 10.23
CA TRP A 98 9.27 -6.67 11.15
C TRP A 98 8.56 -6.94 12.48
N ASN A 99 8.75 -8.15 13.01
CA ASN A 99 8.43 -8.45 14.39
C ASN A 99 9.50 -7.84 15.28
N LEU A 100 9.06 -7.24 16.38
CA LEU A 100 9.95 -6.70 17.40
C LEU A 100 9.98 -7.69 18.58
N ASP A 101 11.15 -7.86 19.15
CA ASP A 101 11.31 -8.55 20.41
C ASP A 101 10.57 -7.76 21.51
N PRO A 102 9.68 -8.39 22.29
CA PRO A 102 8.81 -7.66 23.22
C PRO A 102 9.55 -7.07 24.43
N GLU A 103 10.74 -7.58 24.78
CA GLU A 103 11.51 -7.08 25.92
C GLU A 103 12.42 -5.91 25.51
N THR A 104 13.07 -6.04 24.37
CA THR A 104 14.10 -5.10 23.89
C THR A 104 13.56 -4.08 22.89
N GLY A 105 12.44 -4.37 22.23
CA GLY A 105 11.91 -3.59 21.11
C GLY A 105 12.75 -3.70 19.83
N MET A 106 13.79 -4.54 19.82
CA MET A 106 14.69 -4.69 18.68
C MET A 106 14.08 -5.57 17.59
N PRO A 107 14.42 -5.36 16.30
CA PRO A 107 13.94 -6.24 15.22
C PRO A 107 14.37 -7.69 15.45
N ALA A 108 13.39 -8.60 15.53
CA ALA A 108 13.61 -10.02 15.78
C ALA A 108 13.58 -10.85 14.49
N SER A 109 12.54 -10.64 13.67
CA SER A 109 12.39 -11.34 12.39
C SER A 109 11.59 -10.52 11.39
N ALA A 110 12.00 -10.58 10.12
CA ALA A 110 11.19 -10.06 9.03
C ALA A 110 9.93 -10.91 8.86
N ARG A 111 8.82 -10.28 8.54
CA ARG A 111 7.65 -10.95 7.96
C ARG A 111 7.97 -11.12 6.49
N ASP A 112 8.48 -12.30 6.16
CA ASP A 112 9.02 -12.64 4.84
C ASP A 112 7.97 -12.68 3.72
N PHE A 113 6.76 -12.17 3.95
CA PHE A 113 5.70 -12.04 2.96
C PHE A 113 5.34 -10.59 2.72
N SER A 114 4.80 -10.28 1.55
CA SER A 114 4.32 -8.94 1.17
C SER A 114 3.25 -9.05 0.07
N ALA A 115 2.79 -7.92 -0.43
CA ALA A 115 1.79 -7.81 -1.49
C ALA A 115 2.01 -6.52 -2.29
N ALA A 116 1.30 -6.42 -3.42
CA ALA A 116 1.30 -5.23 -4.27
C ALA A 116 0.98 -3.93 -3.50
N SER A 117 0.16 -4.01 -2.44
CA SER A 117 -0.15 -2.87 -1.56
C SER A 117 1.06 -2.29 -0.82
N LYS A 118 2.03 -3.12 -0.42
CA LYS A 118 3.27 -2.61 0.21
C LYS A 118 4.30 -2.19 -0.84
N GLU A 119 4.35 -2.88 -1.99
CA GLU A 119 5.19 -2.46 -3.11
C GLU A 119 4.79 -1.05 -3.60
N CYS A 120 3.49 -0.70 -3.61
CA CYS A 120 3.04 0.61 -4.10
C CYS A 120 3.62 1.78 -3.28
N LEU A 121 3.68 1.64 -1.94
CA LEU A 121 4.26 2.63 -1.04
C LEU A 121 5.76 2.77 -1.26
N ASP A 122 6.45 1.64 -1.34
CA ASP A 122 7.89 1.61 -1.47
C ASP A 122 8.34 2.17 -2.82
N LEU A 123 7.61 1.85 -3.89
CA LEU A 123 7.75 2.52 -5.19
C LEU A 123 7.52 4.03 -5.05
N GLY A 124 6.45 4.46 -4.37
CA GLY A 124 6.15 5.87 -4.14
C GLY A 124 7.29 6.62 -3.43
N VAL A 125 7.85 6.05 -2.37
CA VAL A 125 9.01 6.61 -1.67
C VAL A 125 10.23 6.69 -2.58
N CYS A 126 10.53 5.63 -3.33
CA CYS A 126 11.64 5.64 -4.29
C CYS A 126 11.43 6.70 -5.40
N ILE A 127 10.21 6.86 -5.92
CA ILE A 127 9.87 7.87 -6.93
C ILE A 127 10.11 9.28 -6.38
N LYS A 128 9.73 9.56 -5.14
CA LYS A 128 9.96 10.86 -4.51
C LYS A 128 11.46 11.14 -4.32
N ALA A 129 12.23 10.17 -3.81
CA ALA A 129 13.69 10.30 -3.70
C ALA A 129 14.36 10.49 -5.07
N LEU A 130 13.98 9.70 -6.07
CA LEU A 130 14.46 9.81 -7.44
C LEU A 130 14.28 11.20 -8.02
N ARG A 131 13.17 11.87 -7.67
CA ARG A 131 12.85 13.23 -8.10
C ARG A 131 13.48 14.32 -7.23
N GLY A 132 14.31 13.96 -6.26
CA GLY A 132 15.02 14.90 -5.40
C GLY A 132 14.16 15.53 -4.31
N ASP A 133 13.13 14.82 -3.81
CA ASP A 133 12.38 15.29 -2.64
C ASP A 133 13.31 15.34 -1.41
N PRO A 134 13.53 16.54 -0.80
CA PRO A 134 14.53 16.71 0.25
C PRO A 134 14.14 16.05 1.58
N LEU A 135 12.85 15.81 1.84
CA LEU A 135 12.41 15.09 3.03
C LEU A 135 12.64 13.60 2.87
N ILE A 136 12.24 13.07 1.71
CA ILE A 136 12.40 11.64 1.42
C ILE A 136 13.86 11.26 1.22
N ALA A 137 14.71 12.17 0.73
CA ALA A 137 16.15 11.94 0.64
C ALA A 137 16.78 11.59 2.00
N ARG A 138 16.26 12.16 3.10
CA ARG A 138 16.70 11.87 4.48
C ARG A 138 16.29 10.45 4.93
N VAL A 139 15.26 9.88 4.34
CA VAL A 139 14.81 8.51 4.62
C VAL A 139 15.57 7.49 3.77
N VAL A 140 15.73 7.79 2.47
CA VAL A 140 16.33 6.86 1.50
C VAL A 140 17.85 6.80 1.62
N SER A 141 18.50 7.93 1.88
CA SER A 141 19.96 8.02 2.04
C SER A 141 20.31 8.96 3.22
N PRO A 142 20.01 8.57 4.48
CA PRO A 142 20.15 9.45 5.63
C PRO A 142 21.56 10.00 5.86
N ARG A 143 22.60 9.25 5.44
CA ARG A 143 24.02 9.63 5.61
C ARG A 143 24.54 10.51 4.49
N ASP A 144 23.88 10.51 3.34
CA ASP A 144 24.29 11.22 2.13
C ASP A 144 23.06 11.50 1.26
N PRO A 145 22.19 12.46 1.65
CA PRO A 145 20.92 12.71 0.97
C PRO A 145 21.06 13.02 -0.53
N ASP A 146 22.20 13.56 -0.94
CA ASP A 146 22.50 13.84 -2.35
C ASP A 146 22.56 12.55 -3.19
N LYS A 147 22.81 11.39 -2.57
CA LYS A 147 22.78 10.07 -3.22
C LYS A 147 21.40 9.40 -3.24
N ALA A 148 20.38 10.03 -2.65
CA ALA A 148 19.05 9.43 -2.58
C ALA A 148 18.48 9.09 -3.98
N PRO A 149 18.68 9.89 -5.04
CA PRO A 149 18.21 9.53 -6.37
C PRO A 149 18.85 8.24 -6.93
N GLU A 150 20.15 8.07 -6.76
CA GLU A 150 20.87 6.87 -7.22
C GLU A 150 20.48 5.63 -6.43
N VAL A 151 20.31 5.76 -5.11
CA VAL A 151 19.83 4.67 -4.24
C VAL A 151 18.42 4.26 -4.64
N ALA A 152 17.53 5.22 -4.88
CA ALA A 152 16.17 4.94 -5.34
C ALA A 152 16.15 4.25 -6.71
N ALA A 153 16.98 4.70 -7.66
CA ALA A 153 17.10 4.06 -8.96
C ALA A 153 17.61 2.61 -8.87
N ASP A 154 18.57 2.32 -7.99
CA ASP A 154 19.04 0.95 -7.72
C ASP A 154 17.92 0.05 -7.18
N ILE A 155 17.14 0.55 -6.21
CA ILE A 155 16.00 -0.19 -5.64
C ILE A 155 14.95 -0.47 -6.72
N LEU A 156 14.58 0.52 -7.52
CA LEU A 156 13.65 0.36 -8.65
C LEU A 156 14.17 -0.67 -9.67
N GLY A 157 15.47 -0.63 -9.98
CA GLY A 157 16.12 -1.61 -10.85
C GLY A 157 16.00 -3.05 -10.34
N LYS A 158 16.28 -3.26 -9.05
CA LYS A 158 16.14 -4.58 -8.40
C LYS A 158 14.71 -5.08 -8.42
N LYS A 159 13.75 -4.22 -8.06
CA LYS A 159 12.31 -4.55 -8.09
C LYS A 159 11.85 -4.97 -9.48
N LEU A 160 12.15 -4.16 -10.51
CA LEU A 160 11.76 -4.48 -11.88
C LEU A 160 12.29 -5.86 -12.31
N LYS A 161 13.57 -6.15 -12.02
CA LYS A 161 14.17 -7.45 -12.32
C LYS A 161 13.45 -8.59 -11.59
N SER A 162 13.09 -8.39 -10.31
CA SER A 162 12.34 -9.38 -9.54
C SER A 162 10.92 -9.59 -10.09
N TYR A 163 10.25 -8.53 -10.51
CA TYR A 163 8.93 -8.64 -11.15
C TYR A 163 9.02 -9.38 -12.49
N GLN A 164 10.01 -9.08 -13.32
CA GLN A 164 10.22 -9.76 -14.60
C GLN A 164 10.51 -11.25 -14.39
N LYS A 165 11.39 -11.59 -13.46
CA LYS A 165 11.70 -12.97 -13.10
C LYS A 165 10.47 -13.71 -12.56
N TYR A 166 9.63 -13.04 -11.77
CA TYR A 166 8.36 -13.60 -11.31
C TYR A 166 7.43 -13.92 -12.49
N GLN A 167 7.32 -13.03 -13.49
CA GLN A 167 6.52 -13.27 -14.68
C GLN A 167 7.07 -14.39 -15.56
N GLU A 168 8.40 -14.57 -15.62
CA GLU A 168 9.01 -15.71 -16.30
C GLU A 168 8.66 -17.05 -15.60
N GLN A 169 8.64 -17.06 -14.27
CA GLN A 169 8.33 -18.27 -13.49
C GLN A 169 6.84 -18.59 -13.43
N PHE A 170 6.00 -17.56 -13.42
CA PHE A 170 4.55 -17.68 -13.27
C PHE A 170 3.81 -16.81 -14.31
N PRO A 171 3.95 -17.12 -15.61
CA PRO A 171 3.40 -16.30 -16.68
C PRO A 171 1.87 -16.23 -16.69
N GLY A 172 1.18 -17.15 -16.01
CA GLY A 172 -0.28 -17.12 -15.86
C GLY A 172 -0.77 -15.92 -15.05
N PHE A 173 0.08 -15.29 -14.23
CA PHE A 173 -0.26 -14.02 -13.57
C PHE A 173 -0.25 -12.81 -14.51
N ALA A 174 0.36 -12.94 -15.70
CA ALA A 174 0.24 -11.97 -16.79
C ALA A 174 0.48 -10.51 -16.34
N GLY A 175 1.66 -10.28 -15.77
CA GLY A 175 2.11 -9.00 -15.24
C GLY A 175 1.63 -8.72 -13.81
N HIS A 176 0.57 -9.36 -13.32
CA HIS A 176 0.05 -9.08 -11.99
C HIS A 176 0.88 -9.74 -10.90
N VAL A 177 0.87 -9.15 -9.71
CA VAL A 177 1.54 -9.66 -8.52
C VAL A 177 0.49 -10.03 -7.49
N THR A 178 0.73 -11.08 -6.73
CA THR A 178 -0.18 -11.54 -5.68
C THR A 178 0.42 -11.33 -4.29
N TRP A 179 -0.15 -11.90 -3.23
CA TRP A 179 0.59 -12.03 -1.98
C TRP A 179 1.74 -13.01 -2.17
N PHE A 180 2.96 -12.56 -1.87
CA PHE A 180 4.17 -13.30 -2.16
C PHE A 180 5.07 -13.42 -0.94
N ARG A 181 5.96 -14.42 -0.96
CA ARG A 181 7.15 -14.47 -0.12
C ARG A 181 8.28 -13.69 -0.78
N SER A 182 8.92 -12.82 0.00
CA SER A 182 10.03 -11.96 -0.38
C SER A 182 11.36 -12.64 -0.09
N GLY A 183 12.09 -13.01 -1.13
CA GLY A 183 13.43 -13.59 -1.05
C GLY A 183 14.27 -13.19 -2.25
N GLU A 184 15.31 -13.97 -2.56
CA GLU A 184 16.05 -13.83 -3.84
C GLU A 184 15.13 -13.93 -5.06
N GLU A 185 14.01 -14.64 -4.90
CA GLU A 185 12.93 -14.76 -5.87
C GLU A 185 11.59 -14.47 -5.19
N MET A 186 10.66 -13.89 -5.95
CA MET A 186 9.28 -13.72 -5.53
C MET A 186 8.54 -15.04 -5.73
N THR A 187 7.83 -15.54 -4.71
CA THR A 187 7.02 -16.76 -4.85
C THR A 187 5.60 -16.57 -4.30
N PRO A 188 4.54 -17.03 -5.00
CA PRO A 188 3.17 -16.89 -4.50
C PRO A 188 2.96 -17.61 -3.16
N LEU A 189 2.21 -16.99 -2.24
CA LEU A 189 2.05 -17.48 -0.88
C LEU A 189 0.66 -18.09 -0.61
N GLY A 190 0.62 -19.23 0.08
CA GLY A 190 -0.61 -19.76 0.66
C GLY A 190 -1.76 -19.92 -0.34
N GLU A 191 -2.88 -19.30 -0.04
CA GLU A 191 -4.14 -19.33 -0.82
C GLU A 191 -4.02 -18.52 -2.12
N TRP A 192 -3.03 -17.60 -2.17
CA TRP A 192 -2.77 -16.70 -3.28
C TRP A 192 -1.93 -17.32 -4.40
N LYS A 193 -1.61 -18.61 -4.29
CA LYS A 193 -0.82 -19.33 -5.30
C LYS A 193 -1.42 -19.31 -6.69
N GLN A 194 -2.74 -19.16 -6.80
CA GLN A 194 -3.48 -19.14 -8.04
C GLN A 194 -4.47 -17.98 -8.09
N ALA A 195 -4.21 -16.89 -7.36
CA ALA A 195 -5.15 -15.80 -7.25
C ALA A 195 -4.47 -14.44 -7.24
N VAL A 196 -5.17 -13.40 -7.68
CA VAL A 196 -4.72 -12.00 -7.65
C VAL A 196 -5.76 -11.15 -6.92
N PRO A 197 -5.36 -10.42 -5.85
CA PRO A 197 -6.21 -9.38 -5.27
C PRO A 197 -6.14 -8.13 -6.16
N THR A 198 -7.27 -7.73 -6.73
CA THR A 198 -7.25 -6.62 -7.68
C THR A 198 -7.17 -5.25 -7.00
N LEU A 199 -7.58 -5.15 -5.72
CA LEU A 199 -7.41 -3.96 -4.89
C LEU A 199 -5.93 -3.60 -4.76
N ASP A 200 -5.11 -4.50 -4.19
CA ASP A 200 -3.66 -4.28 -4.02
C ASP A 200 -2.97 -4.01 -5.38
N MET A 201 -3.43 -4.68 -6.44
CA MET A 201 -2.90 -4.45 -7.79
C MET A 201 -3.26 -3.08 -8.36
N GLY A 202 -4.44 -2.56 -8.05
CA GLY A 202 -4.83 -1.19 -8.41
C GLY A 202 -3.84 -0.18 -7.85
N GLU A 203 -3.49 -0.33 -6.56
CA GLU A 203 -2.52 0.53 -5.89
C GLU A 203 -1.15 0.50 -6.56
N MET A 204 -0.62 -0.71 -6.80
CA MET A 204 0.69 -0.87 -7.43
C MET A 204 0.72 -0.42 -8.89
N ALA A 205 -0.36 -0.63 -9.65
CA ALA A 205 -0.42 -0.26 -11.07
C ALA A 205 -0.17 1.24 -11.29
N TRP A 206 -0.74 2.10 -10.43
CA TRP A 206 -0.49 3.54 -10.49
C TRP A 206 0.95 3.89 -10.13
N SER A 207 1.53 3.24 -9.11
CA SER A 207 2.94 3.41 -8.77
C SER A 207 3.90 2.97 -9.89
N LEU A 208 3.55 1.93 -10.65
CA LEU A 208 4.35 1.47 -11.79
C LEU A 208 4.34 2.47 -12.95
N LEU A 209 3.18 3.08 -13.24
CA LEU A 209 3.06 4.17 -14.21
C LEU A 209 3.87 5.41 -13.77
N LEU A 210 3.82 5.76 -12.48
CA LEU A 210 4.60 6.85 -11.92
C LEU A 210 6.12 6.56 -11.94
N ALA A 211 6.52 5.30 -11.71
CA ALA A 211 7.92 4.88 -11.79
C ALA A 211 8.46 5.04 -13.21
N GLU A 212 7.75 4.53 -14.22
CA GLU A 212 8.08 4.72 -15.64
C GLU A 212 8.31 6.20 -15.96
N TRP A 213 7.31 7.04 -15.64
CA TRP A 213 7.37 8.46 -15.90
C TRP A 213 8.54 9.14 -15.17
N ALA A 214 8.72 8.88 -13.88
CA ALA A 214 9.74 9.52 -13.08
C ALA A 214 11.15 9.18 -13.60
N LEU A 215 11.41 7.91 -13.89
CA LEU A 215 12.67 7.44 -14.46
C LEU A 215 12.97 8.08 -15.81
N ASP A 216 11.96 8.23 -16.67
CA ASP A 216 12.13 8.94 -17.95
C ASP A 216 12.53 10.41 -17.71
N LYS A 217 11.86 11.10 -16.77
CA LYS A 217 12.12 12.51 -16.46
C LYS A 217 13.46 12.76 -15.79
N THR A 218 13.98 11.81 -15.04
CA THR A 218 15.28 11.93 -14.36
C THR A 218 16.43 11.35 -15.17
N GLY A 219 16.18 10.89 -16.40
CA GLY A 219 17.22 10.49 -17.35
C GLY A 219 17.63 9.01 -17.30
N HIS A 220 16.96 8.19 -16.50
CA HIS A 220 17.19 6.74 -16.38
C HIS A 220 16.48 5.98 -17.51
N LYS A 221 16.83 6.28 -18.77
CA LYS A 221 16.08 5.85 -19.96
C LYS A 221 15.93 4.34 -20.11
N GLU A 222 16.97 3.57 -19.82
CA GLU A 222 16.91 2.10 -19.91
C GLU A 222 15.94 1.51 -18.88
N LEU A 223 16.00 1.99 -17.64
CA LEU A 223 15.11 1.53 -16.59
C LEU A 223 13.66 1.96 -16.84
N ALA A 224 13.46 3.19 -17.32
CA ALA A 224 12.14 3.68 -17.77
C ALA A 224 11.55 2.79 -18.86
N ALA A 225 12.33 2.41 -19.87
CA ALA A 225 11.89 1.51 -20.93
C ALA A 225 11.50 0.11 -20.40
N GLY A 226 12.21 -0.39 -19.38
CA GLY A 226 11.87 -1.64 -18.71
C GLY A 226 10.53 -1.58 -17.96
N TYR A 227 10.29 -0.50 -17.20
CA TYR A 227 8.98 -0.28 -16.56
C TYR A 227 7.87 -0.08 -17.59
N LYS A 228 8.14 0.65 -18.68
CA LYS A 228 7.18 0.78 -19.79
C LYS A 228 6.78 -0.57 -20.35
N ALA A 229 7.75 -1.44 -20.65
CA ALA A 229 7.46 -2.77 -21.19
C ALA A 229 6.62 -3.61 -20.21
N TYR A 230 6.86 -3.45 -18.90
CA TYR A 230 6.05 -4.10 -17.86
C TYR A 230 4.61 -3.55 -17.82
N ASN A 231 4.44 -2.23 -17.86
CA ASN A 231 3.12 -1.58 -17.92
C ASN A 231 2.35 -1.97 -19.19
N ASP A 232 3.01 -1.96 -20.35
CA ASP A 232 2.40 -2.37 -21.62
C ASP A 232 1.87 -3.82 -21.55
N ASN A 233 2.62 -4.72 -20.92
CA ASN A 233 2.19 -6.11 -20.71
C ASN A 233 0.93 -6.17 -19.83
N LEU A 234 0.96 -5.52 -18.66
CA LEU A 234 -0.19 -5.42 -17.75
C LEU A 234 -1.45 -4.89 -18.46
N GLN A 235 -1.33 -3.79 -19.18
CA GLN A 235 -2.44 -3.15 -19.89
C GLN A 235 -3.00 -4.05 -20.99
N SER A 236 -2.14 -4.72 -21.76
CA SER A 236 -2.55 -5.56 -22.88
C SER A 236 -3.47 -6.72 -22.48
N ARG A 237 -3.37 -7.20 -21.23
CA ARG A 237 -4.19 -8.31 -20.68
C ARG A 237 -5.19 -7.87 -19.61
N ALA A 238 -5.25 -6.59 -19.28
CA ALA A 238 -6.12 -6.05 -18.24
C ALA A 238 -7.59 -6.46 -18.42
N LYS A 239 -8.13 -6.35 -19.65
CA LYS A 239 -9.51 -6.79 -19.94
C LYS A 239 -9.75 -8.25 -19.63
N GLU A 240 -8.87 -9.12 -20.12
CA GLU A 240 -9.00 -10.57 -19.99
C GLU A 240 -9.05 -10.99 -18.51
N ILE A 241 -8.16 -10.39 -17.71
CA ILE A 241 -7.90 -10.77 -16.32
C ILE A 241 -8.89 -10.10 -15.36
N LEU A 242 -9.17 -8.80 -15.55
CA LEU A 242 -9.86 -7.99 -14.55
C LEU A 242 -11.35 -7.78 -14.86
N PHE A 243 -11.78 -7.86 -16.13
CA PHE A 243 -13.18 -7.63 -16.50
C PHE A 243 -13.99 -8.93 -16.44
N GLU A 244 -15.10 -8.93 -15.70
CA GLU A 244 -16.02 -10.07 -15.62
C GLU A 244 -17.15 -9.93 -16.66
N PRO A 245 -17.19 -10.77 -17.71
CA PRO A 245 -18.07 -10.53 -18.85
C PRO A 245 -19.55 -10.78 -18.60
N LYS A 246 -19.94 -11.49 -17.53
CA LYS A 246 -21.36 -11.79 -17.25
C LYS A 246 -22.05 -10.65 -16.53
N SER A 247 -21.40 -10.11 -15.50
CA SER A 247 -21.85 -8.98 -14.68
C SER A 247 -21.49 -7.65 -15.32
N GLY A 248 -20.43 -7.60 -16.14
CA GLY A 248 -19.94 -6.37 -16.74
C GLY A 248 -19.10 -5.51 -15.81
N GLY A 249 -18.69 -6.03 -14.65
CA GLY A 249 -17.91 -5.30 -13.65
C GLY A 249 -16.42 -5.66 -13.59
N VAL A 250 -15.69 -4.99 -12.71
CA VAL A 250 -14.27 -5.30 -12.42
C VAL A 250 -14.20 -6.34 -11.30
N ARG A 251 -13.49 -7.45 -11.51
CA ARG A 251 -13.24 -8.49 -10.50
C ARG A 251 -12.46 -7.89 -9.33
N GLY A 252 -12.85 -8.21 -8.11
CA GLY A 252 -12.16 -7.93 -6.85
C GLY A 252 -11.13 -9.01 -6.51
N HIS A 253 -11.46 -10.24 -6.89
CA HIS A 253 -10.58 -11.39 -6.79
C HIS A 253 -10.52 -12.12 -8.14
N VAL A 254 -9.31 -12.33 -8.65
CA VAL A 254 -9.10 -13.13 -9.86
C VAL A 254 -8.54 -14.49 -9.48
N GLN A 255 -9.18 -15.55 -9.95
CA GLN A 255 -8.68 -16.92 -9.88
C GLN A 255 -8.07 -17.32 -11.23
N ILE A 256 -6.86 -17.86 -11.18
CA ILE A 256 -6.06 -18.29 -12.32
C ILE A 256 -6.10 -19.82 -12.39
N SER A 257 -6.33 -20.40 -13.57
CA SER A 257 -6.38 -21.86 -13.72
C SER A 257 -5.02 -22.55 -13.48
N ASP A 258 -3.94 -22.02 -14.05
CA ASP A 258 -2.57 -22.48 -13.81
C ASP A 258 -1.57 -21.31 -13.89
N PRO A 259 -0.95 -20.91 -12.77
CA PRO A 259 0.05 -19.85 -12.75
C PRO A 259 1.24 -20.05 -13.68
N LYS A 260 1.56 -21.30 -14.04
CA LYS A 260 2.70 -21.62 -14.90
C LYS A 260 2.35 -21.64 -16.40
N ASP A 261 1.06 -21.61 -16.73
CA ASP A 261 0.61 -21.59 -18.12
C ASP A 261 0.43 -20.14 -18.60
N PRO A 262 1.17 -19.68 -19.62
CA PRO A 262 0.95 -18.35 -20.20
C PRO A 262 -0.46 -18.16 -20.78
N ASN A 263 -1.15 -19.26 -21.12
CA ASN A 263 -2.51 -19.29 -21.64
C ASN A 263 -3.55 -19.64 -20.57
N ALA A 264 -3.21 -19.46 -19.28
CA ALA A 264 -4.15 -19.64 -18.20
C ALA A 264 -5.45 -18.88 -18.43
N THR A 265 -6.54 -19.46 -17.95
CA THR A 265 -7.87 -18.86 -17.98
C THR A 265 -8.15 -18.18 -16.65
N TYR A 266 -8.97 -17.14 -16.72
CA TYR A 266 -9.29 -16.29 -15.58
C TYR A 266 -10.77 -16.38 -15.23
N SER A 267 -11.02 -16.54 -13.94
CA SER A 267 -12.34 -16.44 -13.33
C SER A 267 -12.22 -15.60 -12.06
N GLY A 268 -13.28 -15.47 -11.29
CA GLY A 268 -13.24 -14.66 -10.08
C GLY A 268 -14.62 -14.25 -9.62
N ASP A 269 -14.67 -13.83 -8.38
CA ASP A 269 -15.85 -13.30 -7.71
C ASP A 269 -15.53 -11.93 -7.07
N GLY A 270 -16.50 -11.40 -6.34
CA GLY A 270 -16.45 -10.10 -5.69
C GLY A 270 -16.29 -8.96 -6.70
N ILE A 271 -17.39 -8.46 -7.29
CA ILE A 271 -17.28 -7.34 -8.23
C ILE A 271 -17.03 -6.04 -7.45
N MET A 272 -16.06 -5.23 -7.89
CA MET A 272 -15.80 -3.89 -7.38
C MET A 272 -17.01 -3.00 -7.64
N THR A 273 -17.85 -2.85 -6.62
CA THR A 273 -19.11 -2.10 -6.63
C THR A 273 -19.33 -1.47 -5.26
N GLY A 274 -20.26 -0.53 -5.16
CA GLY A 274 -20.63 0.13 -3.91
C GLY A 274 -19.43 0.78 -3.22
N GLU A 275 -19.38 0.64 -1.91
CA GLU A 275 -18.31 1.17 -1.06
C GLU A 275 -16.91 0.63 -1.43
N HIS A 276 -16.81 -0.63 -1.88
CA HIS A 276 -15.53 -1.20 -2.31
C HIS A 276 -14.95 -0.51 -3.55
N GLY A 277 -15.81 0.03 -4.42
CA GLY A 277 -15.40 0.82 -5.58
C GLY A 277 -15.06 2.28 -5.26
N VAL A 278 -15.37 2.75 -4.06
CA VAL A 278 -15.19 4.14 -3.61
C VAL A 278 -13.87 4.34 -2.84
N HIS A 279 -13.39 3.33 -2.12
CA HIS A 279 -12.16 3.42 -1.32
C HIS A 279 -10.93 3.09 -2.16
N GLU A 280 -10.04 2.19 -1.73
CA GLU A 280 -8.84 1.81 -2.48
C GLU A 280 -9.19 1.15 -3.83
N GLY A 281 -10.31 0.42 -3.90
CA GLY A 281 -10.77 -0.23 -5.13
C GLY A 281 -11.06 0.73 -6.29
N GLN A 282 -11.28 2.03 -6.01
CA GLN A 282 -11.43 3.04 -7.07
C GLN A 282 -10.18 3.12 -7.96
N MET A 283 -9.00 2.76 -7.42
CA MET A 283 -7.74 2.79 -8.15
C MET A 283 -7.75 1.77 -9.29
N ILE A 284 -8.23 0.55 -9.07
CA ILE A 284 -8.32 -0.47 -10.13
C ILE A 284 -9.46 -0.19 -11.10
N VAL A 285 -10.59 0.35 -10.64
CA VAL A 285 -11.71 0.75 -11.51
C VAL A 285 -11.28 1.90 -12.44
N SER A 286 -10.58 2.89 -11.91
CA SER A 286 -10.00 3.99 -12.70
C SER A 286 -8.96 3.48 -13.71
N TYR A 287 -8.09 2.55 -13.28
CA TYR A 287 -7.10 1.93 -14.17
C TYR A 287 -7.79 1.19 -15.33
N MET A 288 -8.85 0.41 -15.04
CA MET A 288 -9.63 -0.30 -16.06
C MET A 288 -10.38 0.64 -17.00
N THR A 289 -10.86 1.78 -16.50
CA THR A 289 -11.49 2.82 -17.32
C THR A 289 -10.53 3.32 -18.39
N LEU A 290 -9.29 3.62 -18.01
CA LEU A 290 -8.30 4.26 -18.88
C LEU A 290 -7.52 3.28 -19.76
N PHE A 291 -7.15 2.13 -19.21
CA PHE A 291 -6.19 1.20 -19.83
C PHE A 291 -6.76 -0.20 -20.06
N GLY A 292 -7.98 -0.48 -19.62
CA GLY A 292 -8.58 -1.81 -19.68
C GLY A 292 -9.09 -2.25 -21.05
N GLY A 293 -8.93 -1.46 -22.12
CA GLY A 293 -9.43 -1.80 -23.46
C GLY A 293 -10.96 -2.02 -23.51
N LEU A 294 -11.69 -1.37 -22.61
CA LEU A 294 -13.14 -1.44 -22.52
C LEU A 294 -13.79 -0.59 -23.62
N THR A 295 -14.98 -1.00 -24.08
CA THR A 295 -15.81 -0.12 -24.92
C THR A 295 -16.38 1.01 -24.06
N GLN A 296 -16.85 2.13 -24.66
CA GLN A 296 -17.46 3.22 -23.88
C GLN A 296 -18.59 2.72 -22.98
N GLN A 297 -19.48 1.86 -23.51
CA GLN A 297 -20.57 1.26 -22.74
C GLN A 297 -20.05 0.45 -21.54
N GLN A 298 -18.95 -0.29 -21.72
CA GLN A 298 -18.35 -1.06 -20.62
C GLN A 298 -17.67 -0.14 -19.60
N GLN A 299 -17.03 0.95 -20.06
CA GLN A 299 -16.45 1.96 -19.18
C GLN A 299 -17.52 2.62 -18.32
N ASP A 300 -18.64 3.03 -18.92
CA ASP A 300 -19.74 3.64 -18.17
C ASP A 300 -20.31 2.64 -17.15
N HIS A 301 -20.51 1.40 -17.58
CA HIS A 301 -21.14 0.36 -16.77
C HIS A 301 -20.33 -0.05 -15.52
N ILE A 302 -19.00 -0.08 -15.57
CA ILE A 302 -18.18 -0.42 -14.39
C ILE A 302 -18.32 0.61 -13.25
N TRP A 303 -18.93 1.77 -13.50
CA TRP A 303 -19.19 2.82 -12.51
C TRP A 303 -20.64 2.87 -12.01
N ASP A 304 -21.59 2.14 -12.63
CA ASP A 304 -23.04 2.31 -12.40
C ASP A 304 -23.44 2.19 -10.91
N ASP A 305 -22.78 1.31 -10.17
CA ASP A 305 -23.08 1.03 -8.75
C ASP A 305 -22.01 1.56 -7.78
N ILE A 306 -21.16 2.51 -8.21
CA ILE A 306 -20.10 3.10 -7.38
C ILE A 306 -20.46 4.55 -7.06
N GLU A 307 -20.90 4.80 -5.83
CA GLU A 307 -21.31 6.13 -5.38
C GLU A 307 -20.79 6.44 -3.97
N MET A 308 -20.12 7.59 -3.83
CA MET A 308 -19.79 8.17 -2.53
C MET A 308 -21.07 8.65 -1.83
N LYS A 309 -21.36 8.10 -0.64
CA LYS A 309 -22.48 8.57 0.17
C LYS A 309 -22.05 9.65 1.14
N ARG A 310 -22.77 10.76 1.14
CA ARG A 310 -22.59 11.87 2.07
C ARG A 310 -23.13 11.52 3.46
N VAL A 311 -22.36 11.79 4.50
CA VAL A 311 -22.73 11.59 5.91
C VAL A 311 -22.63 12.91 6.68
N GLU A 312 -23.69 13.28 7.36
CA GLU A 312 -23.72 14.45 8.24
C GLU A 312 -23.51 14.03 9.70
N HIS A 313 -22.62 14.72 10.40
CA HIS A 313 -22.39 14.51 11.83
C HIS A 313 -22.19 15.86 12.56
N ARG A 314 -22.22 15.83 13.90
CA ARG A 314 -22.12 17.06 14.72
C ARG A 314 -20.81 17.84 14.57
N TYR A 315 -19.82 17.28 13.89
CA TYR A 315 -18.49 17.86 13.70
C TYR A 315 -18.21 18.28 12.26
N GLY A 316 -19.18 18.11 11.34
CA GLY A 316 -19.01 18.39 9.93
C GLY A 316 -19.71 17.38 9.04
N THR A 317 -19.38 17.45 7.76
CA THR A 317 -19.81 16.49 6.74
C THR A 317 -18.62 15.63 6.33
N THR A 318 -18.80 14.32 6.28
CA THR A 318 -17.85 13.36 5.70
C THR A 318 -18.54 12.51 4.64
N TRP A 319 -17.82 11.53 4.10
CA TRP A 319 -18.38 10.45 3.29
C TRP A 319 -18.53 9.16 4.15
N GLU A 320 -19.35 8.21 3.70
CA GLU A 320 -19.56 6.91 4.37
C GLU A 320 -18.35 6.01 4.14
N GLY A 321 -17.58 5.77 5.20
CA GLY A 321 -16.54 4.74 5.21
C GLY A 321 -17.07 3.35 5.51
N TYR A 322 -16.35 2.34 5.03
CA TYR A 322 -16.63 0.95 5.41
C TYR A 322 -16.43 0.79 6.93
N TRP A 323 -15.27 1.23 7.44
CA TRP A 323 -15.02 1.41 8.86
C TRP A 323 -14.69 2.86 9.22
N GLY A 324 -14.52 3.74 8.23
CA GLY A 324 -13.99 5.09 8.44
C GLY A 324 -12.51 5.06 8.83
N SER A 325 -11.78 4.04 8.38
CA SER A 325 -10.35 3.91 8.63
C SER A 325 -9.56 4.78 7.64
N PRO A 326 -8.49 5.49 8.07
CA PRO A 326 -7.70 6.34 7.19
C PRO A 326 -7.12 5.64 5.94
N HIS A 327 -6.94 4.31 5.96
CA HIS A 327 -6.51 3.58 4.77
C HIS A 327 -7.51 3.66 3.61
N GLU A 328 -8.79 3.91 3.88
CA GLU A 328 -9.83 4.00 2.85
C GLU A 328 -9.63 5.25 1.95
N GLU A 329 -8.78 6.19 2.36
CA GLU A 329 -8.36 7.38 1.59
C GLU A 329 -7.11 7.15 0.74
N TRP A 330 -6.59 5.91 0.63
CA TRP A 330 -5.31 5.59 -0.02
C TRP A 330 -5.13 6.22 -1.39
N ALA A 331 -6.21 6.22 -2.19
CA ALA A 331 -6.19 6.70 -3.55
C ALA A 331 -5.77 8.19 -3.67
N HIS A 332 -6.01 9.01 -2.63
CA HIS A 332 -5.59 10.42 -2.59
C HIS A 332 -4.06 10.61 -2.61
N LEU A 333 -3.28 9.58 -2.29
CA LEU A 333 -1.82 9.63 -2.35
C LEU A 333 -1.29 9.45 -3.78
N PHE A 334 -2.07 8.83 -4.66
CA PHE A 334 -1.62 8.38 -5.99
C PHE A 334 -2.41 9.02 -7.14
N LEU A 335 -3.66 9.42 -6.90
CA LEU A 335 -4.55 10.03 -7.87
C LEU A 335 -4.78 11.52 -7.57
N PRO A 336 -4.93 12.36 -8.59
CA PRO A 336 -5.03 13.82 -8.43
C PRO A 336 -6.47 14.24 -8.04
N TYR A 337 -6.92 13.84 -6.86
CA TYR A 337 -8.25 14.19 -6.34
C TYR A 337 -8.34 15.56 -5.65
N GLN A 338 -7.21 16.22 -5.38
CA GLN A 338 -7.13 17.52 -4.69
C GLN A 338 -6.94 18.69 -5.66
#